data_AF-A0A2U1S9W0-F1
#
_entry.id   AF-A0A2U1S9W0-F1
#
_cell.length_a   1.000
_cell.length_b   1.000
_cell.length_c   1.000
_cell.angle_alpha   90.00
_cell.angle_beta   90.00
_cell.angle_gamma   90.00
#
_symmetry.space_group_name_H-M   'P 1'
#
loop_
_entity.id
_entity.type
_entity.pdbx_description
1 polymer ?
#
loop_
_entity_poly.entity_id
_entity_poly.type
_entity_poly.pdbx_seq_one_letter_code
_entity_poly.pdbx_strand_id
1 'polypeptide(L)'
;MIDNAEDLKNKAMDNKPALKRKYINIPIGDVEYGFKVSGIGAKAIRLEKYVKYDEIIEAVEEGNDEGLEALIKKFIEDYEPEDEDEEE
;
A
#
# COMPACT_ATOMS: atom_id res chain seq x y z
N MET A 1 -1.50 1.31 -27.85
CA MET A 1 -1.40 1.73 -26.44
C MET A 1 -2.82 1.99 -25.95
N ILE A 2 -3.04 2.27 -24.66
CA ILE A 2 -4.36 2.70 -24.18
C ILE A 2 -4.25 4.21 -24.00
N ASP A 3 -5.07 4.95 -24.74
CA ASP A 3 -4.84 6.40 -24.91
C ASP A 3 -5.85 7.26 -24.12
N ASN A 4 -6.73 6.64 -23.34
CA ASN A 4 -7.65 7.35 -22.43
C ASN A 4 -8.00 6.52 -21.18
N ALA A 5 -8.54 7.21 -20.17
CA ALA A 5 -8.88 6.61 -18.87
C ALA A 5 -10.05 5.61 -18.94
N GLU A 6 -10.97 5.78 -19.90
CA GLU A 6 -12.15 4.94 -20.05
C GLU A 6 -11.79 3.55 -20.57
N ASP A 7 -10.94 3.49 -21.59
CA ASP A 7 -10.41 2.24 -22.15
C ASP A 7 -9.53 1.50 -21.13
N LEU A 8 -8.77 2.23 -20.31
CA LEU A 8 -7.97 1.64 -19.24
C LEU A 8 -8.88 1.01 -18.17
N LYS A 9 -9.90 1.76 -17.74
CA LYS A 9 -10.92 1.28 -16.79
C LYS A 9 -11.61 0.03 -17.33
N ASN A 10 -12.09 0.05 -18.57
CA ASN A 10 -12.80 -1.07 -19.18
C ASN A 10 -11.92 -2.31 -19.21
N LYS A 11 -10.68 -2.20 -19.71
CA LYS A 11 -9.73 -3.32 -19.70
C LYS A 11 -9.44 -3.85 -18.30
N ALA A 12 -9.27 -2.98 -17.31
CA ALA A 12 -9.05 -3.39 -15.93
C ALA A 12 -10.26 -4.12 -15.33
N MET A 13 -11.47 -3.65 -15.63
CA MET A 13 -12.73 -4.25 -15.17
C MET A 13 -12.97 -5.62 -15.81
N ASP A 14 -12.78 -5.73 -17.12
CA ASP A 14 -12.94 -6.99 -17.88
C ASP A 14 -11.99 -8.08 -17.39
N ASN A 15 -10.79 -7.69 -16.94
CA ASN A 15 -9.74 -8.60 -16.48
C ASN A 15 -9.62 -8.65 -14.95
N LYS A 16 -10.62 -8.11 -14.23
CA LYS A 16 -10.56 -7.91 -12.77
C LYS A 16 -10.15 -9.17 -11.98
N PRO A 17 -10.70 -10.38 -12.23
CA PRO A 17 -10.30 -11.57 -11.47
C PRO A 17 -8.83 -11.96 -11.67
N ALA A 18 -8.29 -11.76 -12.88
CA ALA A 18 -6.90 -12.07 -13.20
C ALA A 18 -5.94 -11.05 -12.57
N LEU A 19 -6.28 -9.76 -12.68
CA LEU A 19 -5.47 -8.68 -12.12
C LEU A 19 -5.37 -8.74 -10.60
N LYS A 20 -6.47 -9.09 -9.89
CA LYS A 20 -6.46 -9.25 -8.43
C LYS A 20 -5.54 -10.37 -7.91
N ARG A 21 -5.05 -11.26 -8.79
CA ARG A 21 -4.11 -12.34 -8.44
C ARG A 21 -2.65 -11.96 -8.73
N LYS A 22 -2.41 -10.77 -9.26
CA LYS A 22 -1.08 -10.29 -9.62
C LYS A 22 -0.53 -9.37 -8.54
N TYR A 23 0.79 -9.41 -8.43
CA TYR A 23 1.57 -8.40 -7.73
C TYR A 23 2.13 -7.43 -8.76
N ILE A 24 2.26 -6.17 -8.35
CA ILE A 24 2.91 -5.10 -9.08
C ILE A 24 4.10 -4.70 -8.23
N ASN A 25 5.30 -4.78 -8.80
CA ASN A 25 6.50 -4.28 -8.15
C ASN A 25 6.65 -2.80 -8.51
N ILE A 26 6.75 -1.95 -7.50
CA ILE A 26 6.85 -0.50 -7.63
C ILE A 26 8.18 -0.07 -6.98
N PRO A 27 9.10 0.53 -7.74
CA PRO A 27 10.28 1.16 -7.15
C PRO A 27 9.87 2.43 -6.40
N ILE A 28 10.26 2.53 -5.13
CA ILE A 28 10.05 3.70 -4.27
C ILE A 28 11.41 4.03 -3.64
N GLY A 29 12.00 5.16 -4.03
CA GLY A 29 13.40 5.46 -3.71
C GLY A 29 14.33 4.42 -4.32
N ASP A 30 15.22 3.86 -3.52
CA ASP A 30 16.20 2.84 -3.92
C ASP A 30 15.71 1.39 -3.68
N VAL A 31 14.46 1.21 -3.24
CA VAL A 31 13.90 -0.10 -2.86
C VAL A 31 12.71 -0.45 -3.76
N GLU A 32 12.60 -1.72 -4.16
CA GLU A 32 11.47 -2.25 -4.92
C GLU A 32 10.44 -2.90 -3.97
N TYR A 33 9.20 -2.40 -4.00
CA TYR A 33 8.11 -2.90 -3.16
C TYR A 33 7.06 -3.65 -3.99
N GLY A 34 6.74 -4.88 -3.58
CA GLY A 34 5.63 -5.64 -4.14
C GLY A 34 4.29 -5.26 -3.52
N PHE A 35 3.34 -4.84 -4.36
CA PHE A 35 1.95 -4.55 -3.99
C PHE A 35 0.99 -5.52 -4.66
N LYS A 36 0.01 -6.00 -3.90
CA LYS A 36 -1.10 -6.80 -4.43
C LYS A 36 -2.22 -5.89 -4.91
N VAL A 37 -2.83 -6.23 -6.04
CA VAL A 37 -4.07 -5.58 -6.49
C VAL A 37 -5.26 -6.06 -5.64
N SER A 38 -5.68 -5.23 -4.70
CA SER A 38 -6.73 -5.56 -3.73
C SER A 38 -8.14 -5.25 -4.21
N GLY A 39 -8.26 -4.27 -5.10
CA GLY A 39 -9.53 -3.82 -5.65
C GLY A 39 -9.36 -3.11 -6.98
N ILE A 40 -10.35 -3.28 -7.86
CA ILE A 40 -10.48 -2.52 -9.11
C ILE A 40 -11.88 -1.92 -9.09
N GLY A 41 -11.95 -0.60 -9.01
CA GLY A 41 -13.16 0.20 -8.98
C GLY A 41 -13.31 1.04 -10.24
N ALA A 42 -14.45 1.72 -10.37
CA ALA A 42 -14.78 2.49 -11.56
C ALA A 42 -13.87 3.72 -11.80
N LYS A 43 -13.20 4.22 -10.76
CA LYS A 43 -12.35 5.42 -10.80
C LYS A 43 -10.89 5.17 -10.41
N ALA A 44 -10.59 4.05 -9.75
CA ALA A 44 -9.29 3.80 -9.16
C ALA A 44 -9.01 2.31 -8.99
N ILE A 45 -7.72 1.98 -8.86
CA ILE A 45 -7.22 0.66 -8.47
C ILE A 45 -6.70 0.78 -7.05
N ARG A 46 -7.09 -0.17 -6.17
CA ARG A 46 -6.62 -0.26 -4.80
C ARG A 46 -5.49 -1.27 -4.74
N LEU A 47 -4.38 -0.86 -4.14
CA LEU A 47 -3.18 -1.67 -3.92
C LEU A 47 -3.04 -1.92 -2.42
N GLU A 48 -2.53 -3.09 -2.04
CA GLU A 48 -2.26 -3.44 -0.64
C GLU A 48 -0.92 -4.17 -0.52
N LYS A 49 -0.14 -3.84 0.51
CA LYS A 49 1.07 -4.54 0.92
C LYS A 49 0.93 -4.88 2.40
N TYR A 50 1.27 -6.12 2.75
CA TYR A 50 1.46 -6.49 4.15
C TYR A 50 2.92 -6.22 4.49
N VAL A 51 3.13 -5.50 5.59
CA VAL A 51 4.45 -5.28 6.19
C VAL A 51 4.37 -5.87 7.59
N LYS A 52 5.22 -6.85 7.89
CA LYS A 52 5.21 -7.47 9.22
C LYS A 52 5.89 -6.56 10.22
N TYR A 53 5.49 -6.65 11.49
CA TYR A 53 6.14 -5.88 12.55
C TYR A 53 7.63 -6.21 12.68
N ASP A 54 8.00 -7.49 12.54
CA ASP A 54 9.42 -7.89 12.56
C ASP A 54 10.21 -7.23 11.43
N GLU A 55 9.66 -7.20 10.20
CA GLU A 55 10.29 -6.51 9.04
C GLU A 55 10.45 -5.00 9.30
N ILE A 56 9.48 -4.39 10.01
CA ILE A 56 9.55 -2.98 10.37
C ILE A 56 10.71 -2.72 11.33
N ILE A 57 10.86 -3.56 12.36
CA ILE A 57 11.93 -3.42 13.34
C ILE A 57 13.29 -3.69 12.70
N GLU A 58 13.43 -4.79 11.96
CA GLU A 58 14.65 -5.17 11.26
C GLU A 58 15.13 -4.06 10.32
N ALA A 59 14.25 -3.50 9.49
CA ALA A 59 14.63 -2.44 8.56
C ALA A 59 15.17 -1.18 9.26
N VAL A 60 14.59 -0.79 10.39
CA VAL A 60 15.06 0.35 11.18
C VAL A 60 16.41 0.02 11.86
N GLU A 61 16.59 -1.19 12.39
CA GLU A 61 17.85 -1.63 12.99
C GLU A 61 19.00 -1.74 11.96
N GLU A 62 18.68 -2.06 10.71
CA GLU A 62 19.62 -2.06 9.58
C GLU A 62 19.97 -0.65 9.08
N GLY A 63 19.39 0.40 9.66
CA GLY A 63 19.66 1.80 9.32
C GLY A 63 18.85 2.34 8.14
N ASN A 64 17.74 1.69 7.77
CA ASN A 64 16.81 2.20 6.76
C ASN A 64 15.77 3.15 7.39
N ASP A 65 16.25 4.24 7.98
CA ASP A 65 15.45 5.18 8.77
C ASP A 65 14.47 6.04 7.94
N GLU A 66 14.61 6.05 6.61
CA GLU A 66 13.75 6.81 5.69
C GLU A 66 12.87 5.90 4.81
N GLY A 67 12.90 4.58 5.04
CA GLY A 67 12.13 3.57 4.29
C GLY A 67 10.64 3.55 4.63
N LEU A 68 9.87 2.76 3.86
CA LEU A 68 8.44 2.56 4.10
C LEU A 68 8.19 2.04 5.52
N GLU A 69 9.02 1.12 5.96
CA GLU A 69 9.00 0.49 7.28
C GLU A 69 9.18 1.54 8.40
N ALA A 70 10.18 2.41 8.29
CA ALA A 70 10.42 3.47 9.27
C ALA A 70 9.26 4.48 9.34
N LEU A 71 8.67 4.84 8.20
CA LEU A 71 7.50 5.71 8.16
C LEU A 71 6.27 5.06 8.81
N ILE A 72 6.06 3.75 8.60
CA ILE A 72 4.97 3.00 9.26
C ILE A 72 5.21 2.97 10.77
N LYS A 73 6.44 2.69 11.22
CA LYS A 73 6.79 2.70 12.64
C LYS A 73 6.45 4.05 13.27
N LYS A 74 6.93 5.14 12.67
CA LYS A 74 6.67 6.49 13.15
C LYS A 74 5.18 6.82 13.18
N PHE A 75 4.42 6.46 12.14
CA PHE A 75 2.97 6.66 12.12
C PHE A 75 2.26 5.97 13.28
N ILE A 76 2.71 4.77 13.67
CA ILE A 76 2.15 4.03 14.82
C ILE A 76 2.60 4.67 16.15
N GLU A 77 3.86 5.08 16.26
CA GLU A 77 4.41 5.71 17.48
C GLU A 77 3.82 7.09 17.76
N ASP A 78 3.55 7.87 16.69
CA ASP A 78 2.92 9.19 16.77
C ASP A 78 1.40 9.12 16.96
N TYR A 79 0.79 7.91 16.93
CA TYR A 79 -0.64 7.75 17.11
C TYR A 79 -1.03 7.89 18.58
N GLU A 80 -1.69 9.00 18.90
CA GLU A 80 -2.39 9.19 20.18
C GLU A 80 -3.88 8.82 19.98
N PRO A 81 -4.44 7.88 20.74
CA PRO A 81 -5.88 7.66 20.72
C PRO A 81 -6.56 8.94 21.19
N GLU A 82 -7.58 9.40 20.47
CA GLU A 82 -8.49 10.40 21.02
C GLU A 82 -9.07 9.79 22.30
N ASP A 83 -8.89 10.45 23.45
CA ASP A 83 -9.49 10.02 24.71
C ASP A 83 -10.99 9.82 24.45
N GLU A 84 -11.46 8.57 24.48
CA GLU A 84 -12.88 8.25 24.58
C GLU A 84 -13.36 8.58 26.01
N ASP A 85 -13.21 9.84 26.39
CA ASP A 85 -13.78 10.51 27.56
C ASP A 85 -14.89 11.43 26.98
N GLU A 86 -16.19 11.35 27.28
CA GLU A 86 -16.97 10.78 28.36
C GLU A 86 -18.35 10.43 27.74
N GLU A 87 -18.77 9.16 27.69
CA GLU A 87 -20.22 8.88 27.62
C GLU A 87 -20.81 9.22 29.00
N GLU A 88 -21.46 10.39 29.11
CA GLU A 88 -22.25 10.84 30.28
C GLU A 88 -23.20 9.77 30.84
#